data_AF-A0A2X2UZN4-F1
#
_entry.id   AF-A0A2X2UZN4-F1
#
_cell.length_a   1.000
_cell.length_b   1.000
_cell.length_c   1.000
_cell.angle_alpha   90.00
_cell.angle_beta   90.00
_cell.angle_gamma   90.00
#
_symmetry.space_group_name_H-M   'P 1'
#
loop_
_entity.id
_entity.type
_entity.pdbx_description
1 polymer ?
#
loop_
_entity_poly.entity_id
_entity_poly.type
_entity_poly.pdbx_seq_one_letter_code
_entity_poly.pdbx_strand_id
1 'polypeptide(L)'
;MANVAQGGACLAVWFKTNDAKIKAITLPSAFSAMLGITEAAIFGINLRFVKPFIAALIGGAAGGAWVVSVHVYMTAVGLTAIPGMAIVQASSLLNYIIGMVIAFGVAFTVSLLLKYKTDSE
;
A
#
# COMPACT_ATOMS: atom_id res chain seq x y z
N MET A 1 -3.35 0.99 7.70
CA MET A 1 -2.64 1.79 6.68
C MET A 1 -1.56 1.01 5.94
N ALA A 2 -0.80 0.14 6.61
CA ALA A 2 0.23 -0.69 5.97
C ALA A 2 -0.23 -1.43 4.70
N ASN A 3 -1.42 -2.05 4.70
CA ASN A 3 -1.93 -2.83 3.57
C ASN A 3 -2.07 -1.98 2.28
N VAL A 4 -2.61 -0.78 2.43
CA VAL A 4 -2.76 0.18 1.33
C VAL A 4 -1.40 0.67 0.83
N ALA A 5 -0.44 0.88 1.73
CA ALA A 5 0.93 1.23 1.36
C ALA A 5 1.64 0.08 0.60
N GLN A 6 1.41 -1.18 1.01
CA GLN A 6 1.92 -2.35 0.27
C GLN A 6 1.32 -2.42 -1.14
N GLY A 7 0.01 -2.14 -1.27
CA GLY A 7 -0.66 -2.01 -2.57
C GLY A 7 -0.07 -0.89 -3.43
N GLY A 8 0.19 0.28 -2.86
CA GLY A 8 0.80 1.41 -3.56
C GLY A 8 2.24 1.15 -4.01
N ALA A 9 3.08 0.58 -3.16
CA ALA A 9 4.44 0.21 -3.53
C ALA A 9 4.47 -0.89 -4.60
N CYS A 10 3.55 -1.86 -4.51
CA CYS A 10 3.36 -2.91 -5.50
C CYS A 10 2.94 -2.31 -6.85
N LEU A 11 1.95 -1.41 -6.86
CA LEU A 11 1.54 -0.74 -8.09
C LEU A 11 2.66 0.08 -8.72
N ALA A 12 3.52 0.73 -7.92
CA ALA A 12 4.69 1.44 -8.45
C ALA A 12 5.67 0.50 -9.18
N VAL A 13 5.80 -0.76 -8.75
CA VAL A 13 6.60 -1.77 -9.46
C VAL A 13 6.02 -2.06 -10.84
N TRP A 14 4.70 -2.09 -10.98
CA TRP A 14 4.02 -2.33 -12.27
C TRP A 14 4.35 -1.25 -13.31
N PHE A 15 4.49 0.00 -12.89
CA PHE A 15 4.91 1.10 -13.76
C PHE A 15 6.39 1.04 -14.13
N LYS A 16 7.21 0.37 -13.33
CA LYS A 16 8.67 0.38 -13.46
C LYS A 16 9.24 -0.81 -14.23
N THR A 17 8.64 -1.99 -14.07
CA THR A 17 9.06 -3.19 -14.81
C THR A 17 8.60 -3.12 -16.27
N ASN A 18 9.34 -3.74 -17.18
CA ASN A 18 8.88 -4.01 -18.56
C ASN A 18 8.55 -5.48 -18.78
N ASP A 19 8.92 -6.37 -17.85
CA ASP A 19 8.59 -7.79 -17.89
C ASP A 19 7.07 -8.01 -17.79
N ALA A 20 6.50 -8.59 -18.85
CA ALA A 20 5.08 -8.91 -18.94
C ALA A 20 4.62 -9.89 -17.84
N LYS A 21 5.47 -10.83 -17.41
CA LYS A 21 5.15 -11.78 -16.34
C LYS A 21 5.02 -11.08 -15.00
N ILE A 22 5.94 -10.16 -14.70
CA ILE A 22 5.90 -9.37 -13.46
C ILE A 22 4.69 -8.43 -13.49
N LYS A 23 4.44 -7.73 -14.59
CA LYS A 23 3.23 -6.88 -14.71
C LYS A 23 1.93 -7.67 -14.49
N ALA A 24 1.83 -8.87 -15.05
CA ALA A 24 0.62 -9.70 -14.93
C ALA A 24 0.30 -10.07 -13.48
N ILE A 25 1.31 -10.32 -12.64
CA ILE A 25 1.11 -10.64 -11.21
C ILE A 25 1.01 -9.40 -10.32
N THR A 26 1.60 -8.27 -10.75
CA THR A 26 1.69 -7.07 -9.92
C THR A 26 0.37 -6.37 -9.75
N LEU A 27 -0.38 -6.19 -10.83
CA LEU A 27 -1.67 -5.54 -10.79
C LEU A 27 -2.67 -6.26 -9.86
N PRO A 28 -2.95 -7.58 -10.00
CA PRO A 28 -3.88 -8.28 -9.11
C PRO A 28 -3.38 -8.33 -7.67
N SER A 29 -2.06 -8.44 -7.45
CA SER A 29 -1.49 -8.42 -6.09
C SER A 29 -1.67 -7.06 -5.40
N ALA A 30 -1.50 -5.95 -6.14
CA ALA A 30 -1.74 -4.61 -5.62
C ALA A 30 -3.21 -4.41 -5.22
N PHE A 31 -4.15 -4.84 -6.07
CA PHE A 31 -5.58 -4.80 -5.76
C PHE A 31 -5.93 -5.66 -4.54
N SER A 32 -5.40 -6.87 -4.45
CA SER A 32 -5.58 -7.76 -3.30
C SER A 32 -5.12 -7.11 -1.99
N ALA A 33 -3.97 -6.43 -2.00
CA ALA A 33 -3.45 -5.70 -0.85
C ALA A 33 -4.36 -4.54 -0.42
N MET A 34 -5.01 -3.86 -1.36
CA MET A 34 -6.00 -2.81 -1.07
C MET A 34 -7.31 -3.36 -0.49
N LEU A 35 -7.60 -4.65 -0.68
CA LEU A 35 -8.70 -5.35 -0.01
C LEU A 35 -8.30 -5.97 1.33
N GLY A 36 -7.04 -5.82 1.74
CA GLY A 36 -6.51 -6.29 3.01
C GLY A 36 -5.74 -7.60 2.94
N ILE A 37 -5.66 -8.25 1.77
CA ILE A 37 -4.90 -9.49 1.55
C ILE A 37 -3.53 -9.11 0.99
N THR A 38 -2.52 -9.07 1.85
CA THR A 38 -1.23 -8.43 1.54
C THR A 38 -0.14 -9.41 1.12
N GLU A 39 -0.38 -10.71 1.29
CA GLU A 39 0.60 -11.78 1.12
C GLU A 39 1.17 -11.81 -0.30
N ALA A 40 0.31 -11.69 -1.31
CA ALA A 40 0.73 -11.67 -2.72
C ALA A 40 1.60 -10.44 -3.05
N ALA A 41 1.27 -9.27 -2.49
CA ALA A 41 2.04 -8.04 -2.72
C ALA A 41 3.36 -8.03 -1.96
N ILE A 42 3.35 -8.44 -0.69
CA ILE A 42 4.53 -8.46 0.18
C ILE A 42 5.53 -9.50 -0.34
N PHE A 43 5.13 -10.76 -0.44
CA PHE A 43 6.05 -11.85 -0.76
C PHE A 43 6.30 -12.01 -2.26
N GLY A 44 5.29 -11.74 -3.09
CA GLY A 44 5.44 -11.89 -4.53
C GLY A 44 6.33 -10.82 -5.17
N ILE A 45 6.34 -9.60 -4.60
CA ILE A 45 6.84 -8.41 -5.31
C ILE A 45 7.65 -7.49 -4.40
N ASN A 46 7.06 -6.97 -3.33
CA ASN A 46 7.69 -5.91 -2.55
C ASN A 46 8.98 -6.40 -1.86
N LEU A 47 8.96 -7.58 -1.25
CA LEU A 47 10.13 -8.22 -0.66
C LEU A 47 11.09 -8.75 -1.71
N ARG A 48 10.59 -9.24 -2.85
CA ARG A 48 11.43 -9.72 -3.97
C ARG A 48 12.43 -8.65 -4.41
N PHE A 49 12.02 -7.38 -4.44
CA PHE A 49 12.88 -6.27 -4.83
C PHE A 49 13.43 -5.45 -3.65
N VAL A 50 12.99 -5.74 -2.41
CA VAL A 50 13.36 -5.11 -1.12
C VAL A 50 13.08 -3.60 -1.02
N LYS A 51 13.43 -2.81 -2.04
CA LYS A 51 13.21 -1.36 -2.10
C LYS A 51 11.73 -0.97 -2.11
N PRO A 52 10.82 -1.66 -2.85
CA PRO A 52 9.39 -1.36 -2.75
C PRO A 52 8.85 -1.71 -1.36
N PHE A 53 9.38 -2.73 -0.69
CA PHE A 53 9.00 -3.04 0.69
C PHE A 53 9.35 -1.89 1.65
N ILE A 54 10.56 -1.33 1.54
CA ILE A 54 10.95 -0.15 2.33
C ILE A 54 10.04 1.05 2.02
N ALA A 55 9.72 1.28 0.74
CA ALA A 55 8.78 2.33 0.36
C ALA A 55 7.39 2.14 0.98
N ALA A 56 6.89 0.90 1.02
CA ALA A 56 5.64 0.56 1.66
C ALA A 56 5.67 0.79 3.18
N LEU A 57 6.80 0.52 3.86
CA LEU A 57 6.97 0.81 5.28
C LEU A 57 6.89 2.32 5.54
N ILE A 58 7.57 3.13 4.72
CA ILE A 58 7.57 4.59 4.84
C ILE A 58 6.16 5.15 4.59
N GLY A 59 5.48 4.69 3.54
CA GLY A 59 4.09 5.10 3.28
C GLY A 59 3.13 4.66 4.37
N GLY A 60 3.28 3.42 4.86
CA GLY A 60 2.48 2.90 5.98
C GLY A 60 2.67 3.72 7.26
N ALA A 61 3.90 4.12 7.57
CA ALA A 61 4.22 4.99 8.69
C ALA A 61 3.63 6.40 8.52
N ALA A 62 3.73 7.01 7.33
CA ALA A 62 3.18 8.34 7.05
C ALA A 62 1.64 8.37 7.18
N GLY A 63 0.95 7.41 6.56
CA GLY A 63 -0.51 7.31 6.67
C GLY A 63 -0.96 6.91 8.07
N GLY A 64 -0.19 6.05 8.76
CA GLY A 64 -0.45 5.70 10.16
C GLY A 64 -0.31 6.91 11.10
N ALA A 65 0.76 7.68 10.94
CA ALA A 65 0.99 8.91 11.71
C ALA A 65 -0.17 9.89 11.55
N TRP A 66 -0.65 10.11 10.33
CA TRP A 66 -1.82 10.97 10.08
C TRP A 66 -3.07 10.50 10.82
N VAL A 67 -3.41 9.22 10.69
CA VAL A 67 -4.61 8.61 11.30
C VAL A 67 -4.56 8.70 12.83
N VAL A 68 -3.37 8.56 13.42
CA VAL A 68 -3.16 8.72 14.86
C VAL A 68 -3.25 10.19 15.28
N SER A 69 -2.59 11.11 14.56
CA SER A 69 -2.60 12.54 14.89
C SER A 69 -4.01 13.14 14.86
N VAL A 70 -4.85 12.70 13.92
CA VAL A 70 -6.22 13.20 13.75
C VAL A 70 -7.24 12.36 14.57
N HIS A 71 -6.78 11.45 15.42
CA HIS A 71 -7.62 10.64 16.32
C HIS A 71 -8.77 9.92 15.58
N VAL A 72 -8.43 9.20 14.51
CA VAL A 72 -9.42 8.42 13.76
C VAL A 72 -9.86 7.21 14.60
N TYR A 73 -11.15 7.15 14.94
CA TYR A 73 -11.73 6.07 15.72
C TYR A 73 -12.36 4.99 14.83
N MET A 74 -12.15 3.74 15.23
CA MET A 74 -12.73 2.54 14.61
C MET A 74 -13.76 1.92 15.56
N THR A 75 -14.89 1.50 15.03
CA THR A 75 -16.01 0.89 15.77
C THR A 75 -15.85 -0.62 15.94
N ALA A 76 -14.95 -1.25 15.17
CA ALA A 76 -14.63 -2.67 15.28
C ALA A 76 -13.16 -2.94 14.90
N VAL A 77 -12.74 -4.21 14.98
CA VAL A 77 -11.40 -4.69 14.59
C VAL A 77 -11.58 -5.84 13.58
N GLY A 78 -10.70 -5.92 12.59
CA GLY A 78 -10.63 -7.06 11.65
C GLY A 78 -10.80 -6.69 10.18
N LEU A 79 -11.53 -5.62 9.86
CA LEU A 79 -11.60 -5.08 8.50
C LEU A 79 -10.45 -4.09 8.27
N THR A 80 -9.76 -4.21 7.15
CA THR A 80 -8.56 -3.40 6.85
C THR A 80 -8.67 -2.77 5.46
N ALA A 81 -7.85 -1.76 5.19
CA ALA A 81 -7.81 -1.06 3.89
C ALA A 81 -9.20 -0.59 3.42
N ILE A 82 -9.62 -0.89 2.19
CA ILE A 82 -10.93 -0.47 1.67
C ILE A 82 -12.09 -1.01 2.54
N PRO A 83 -12.15 -2.32 2.88
CA PRO A 83 -13.15 -2.83 3.81
C PRO A 83 -13.16 -2.15 5.19
N GLY A 84 -12.02 -1.60 5.63
CA GLY A 84 -11.91 -0.86 6.89
C GLY A 84 -12.81 0.39 6.96
N MET A 85 -13.25 0.94 5.83
CA MET A 85 -14.20 2.06 5.81
C MET A 85 -15.56 1.70 6.43
N ALA A 86 -15.96 0.44 6.41
CA ALA A 86 -17.24 0.00 6.99
C ALA A 86 -17.25 0.04 8.54
N ILE A 87 -16.07 0.07 9.16
CA ILE A 87 -15.90 0.05 10.62
C ILE A 87 -15.23 1.32 11.15
N VAL A 88 -15.12 2.35 10.31
CA VAL A 88 -14.69 3.68 10.76
C VAL A 88 -15.89 4.48 11.21
N GLN A 89 -15.73 5.22 12.31
CA GLN A 89 -16.77 6.16 12.75
C GLN A 89 -17.02 7.21 11.65
N ALA A 90 -18.28 7.51 11.35
CA ALA A 90 -18.65 8.39 10.24
C ALA A 90 -17.97 9.77 10.28
N SER A 91 -17.76 10.33 11.47
CA SER A 91 -17.04 11.59 11.69
C SER A 91 -15.56 11.53 11.30
N SER A 92 -14.96 10.34 11.32
CA SER A 92 -13.54 10.11 11.04
C SER A 92 -13.29 9.52 9.64
N LEU A 93 -14.35 9.23 8.87
CA LEU A 93 -14.26 8.58 7.56
C LEU A 93 -13.41 9.37 6.56
N LEU A 94 -13.60 10.70 6.52
CA LEU A 94 -12.82 11.56 5.63
C LEU A 94 -11.33 11.51 5.98
N ASN A 95 -10.99 11.59 7.26
CA ASN A 95 -9.59 11.53 7.74
C ASN A 95 -8.96 10.16 7.50
N TYR A 96 -9.74 9.07 7.59
CA TYR A 96 -9.30 7.73 7.24
C TYR A 96 -8.97 7.61 5.76
N ILE A 97 -9.82 8.13 4.87
CA ILE A 97 -9.59 8.14 3.42
C ILE A 97 -8.33 8.95 3.10
N ILE A 98 -8.16 10.13 3.72
CA ILE A 98 -6.94 10.93 3.56
C ILE A 98 -5.71 10.13 4.02
N GLY A 99 -5.79 9.43 5.16
CA GLY A 99 -4.72 8.56 5.64
C GLY A 99 -4.38 7.43 4.65
N MET A 100 -5.37 6.82 4.00
CA MET A 100 -5.16 5.83 2.95
C MET A 100 -4.49 6.42 1.71
N VAL A 101 -4.93 7.60 1.27
CA VAL A 101 -4.34 8.31 0.13
C VAL A 101 -2.90 8.70 0.42
N ILE A 102 -2.59 9.17 1.64
CA ILE A 102 -1.21 9.46 2.07
C ILE A 102 -0.39 8.17 2.06
N ALA A 103 -0.90 7.08 2.64
CA ALA A 103 -0.19 5.81 2.70
C ALA A 103 0.15 5.27 1.31
N PHE A 104 -0.83 5.30 0.40
CA PHE A 104 -0.68 4.88 -0.98
C PHE A 104 0.28 5.80 -1.74
N GLY A 105 0.04 7.10 -1.69
CA GLY A 105 0.78 8.11 -2.44
C GLY A 105 2.26 8.14 -2.04
N VAL A 106 2.55 8.16 -0.73
CA VAL A 106 3.93 8.14 -0.23
C VAL A 106 4.62 6.83 -0.63
N ALA A 107 3.98 5.67 -0.44
CA ALA A 107 4.57 4.40 -0.83
C ALA A 107 4.82 4.30 -2.34
N PHE A 108 3.87 4.78 -3.15
CA PHE A 108 3.96 4.79 -4.61
C PHE A 108 5.09 5.70 -5.09
N THR A 109 5.11 6.96 -4.63
CA THR A 109 6.13 7.95 -5.01
C THR A 109 7.53 7.51 -4.56
N VAL A 110 7.70 7.06 -3.31
CA VAL A 110 9.00 6.58 -2.82
C VAL A 110 9.45 5.34 -3.60
N SER A 111 8.55 4.39 -3.88
CA SER A 111 8.87 3.19 -4.67
C SER A 111 9.28 3.54 -6.11
N LEU A 112 8.63 4.54 -6.74
CA LEU A 112 9.03 5.01 -8.07
C LEU A 112 10.42 5.66 -8.07
N LEU A 113 10.69 6.54 -7.10
CA LEU A 113 11.96 7.27 -6.98
C LEU A 113 13.14 6.35 -6.67
N LEU A 114 12.94 5.32 -5.85
CA LEU A 114 13.99 4.35 -5.54
C LEU A 114 14.40 3.57 -6.78
N LYS A 115 15.59 3.77 -7.31
CA LYS A 115 16.11 2.98 -8.44
C LYS A 115 16.41 1.53 -8.02
N TYR A 116 15.68 0.55 -8.55
CA TYR A 116 15.98 -0.88 -8.46
C TYR A 116 15.83 -1.51 -9.85
N LYS A 117 16.66 -2.52 -10.14
CA LYS A 117 16.52 -3.34 -11.34
C LYS A 117 15.32 -4.27 -11.14
N THR A 118 14.24 -3.99 -11.85
CA THR A 118 13.03 -4.83 -11.88
C THR A 118 13.07 -5.87 -12.99
N ASP A 119 13.83 -5.58 -14.04
CA ASP A 119 14.00 -6.47 -15.17
C ASP A 119 15.25 -7.32 -14.94
N SER A 120 15.10 -8.62 -15.19
CA SER A 120 16.22 -9.57 -15.22
C SER A 120 17.09 -9.17 -16.41
N GLU A 121 18.37 -8.90 -16.18
CA GLU A 121 19.37 -9.11 -17.24
C GLU A 121 19.36 -10.58 -17.69
#